data_AF-A0A642A569-F1
#
_entry.id   AF-A0A642A569-F1
#
_cell.length_a   1.000
_cell.length_b   1.000
_cell.length_c   1.000
_cell.angle_alpha   90.00
_cell.angle_beta   90.00
_cell.angle_gamma   90.00
#
_symmetry.space_group_name_H-M   'P 1'
#
loop_
_entity.id
_entity.type
_entity.pdbx_description
1 polymer ?
#
loop_
_entity_poly.entity_id
_entity_poly.type
_entity_poly.pdbx_seq_one_letter_code
_entity_poly.pdbx_strand_id
1 'polypeptide(L)'
;LNVEMCDFIHDGSTVNRPNNAQEIYLKELGSESPMLVRLIMKSIHKQNKREVKHIGCKRFGIQYLLKGIYTHNGLLYFHTEIKNQSNVPFDVDYITWKIVDKKVAKRTAVQEQIILPLRAQNYATLVPGKKSERTVFTMAKFTIPDDKCLVVELNEKNGGRHQSFVIENEDLVRAGTINELQVR
;
A
#
# COMPACT_ATOMS: atom_id res chain seq x y z
N LEU A 1 -39.37 0.77 -26.42
CA LEU A 1 -38.95 -0.34 -25.54
C LEU A 1 -38.36 0.28 -24.29
N ASN A 2 -39.11 0.21 -23.19
CA ASN A 2 -38.59 0.53 -21.86
C ASN A 2 -37.72 -0.64 -21.43
N VAL A 3 -36.49 -0.36 -21.00
CA VAL A 3 -35.68 -1.31 -20.24
C VAL A 3 -35.53 -0.70 -18.87
N GLU A 4 -36.25 -1.25 -17.91
CA GLU A 4 -36.10 -0.98 -16.49
C GLU A 4 -34.71 -1.44 -16.06
N MET A 5 -33.90 -0.49 -15.57
CA MET A 5 -32.67 -0.81 -14.84
C MET A 5 -33.06 -1.02 -13.39
N CYS A 6 -33.25 -2.28 -12.99
CA CYS A 6 -33.34 -2.63 -11.59
C CYS A 6 -31.94 -2.62 -10.97
N ASP A 7 -31.73 -1.65 -10.08
CA ASP A 7 -30.73 -1.69 -9.00
C ASP A 7 -30.74 -3.04 -8.31
N PHE A 8 -29.59 -3.67 -8.09
CA PHE A 8 -29.33 -4.56 -6.94
C PHE A 8 -27.86 -4.99 -6.94
N ILE A 9 -26.94 -4.12 -6.50
CA ILE A 9 -25.86 -4.46 -5.56
C ILE A 9 -25.55 -3.20 -4.74
N HIS A 10 -26.35 -2.98 -3.71
CA HIS A 10 -25.97 -2.19 -2.56
C HIS A 10 -26.01 -3.14 -1.36
N ASP A 11 -24.93 -3.89 -1.15
CA ASP A 11 -24.58 -4.32 0.19
C ASP A 11 -23.09 -4.64 0.29
N GLY A 12 -22.49 -4.22 1.40
CA GLY A 12 -21.16 -4.67 1.80
C GLY A 12 -20.06 -3.61 1.77
N SER A 13 -20.13 -2.67 2.71
CA SER A 13 -18.97 -2.04 3.35
C SER A 13 -18.06 -1.15 2.49
N THR A 14 -18.06 0.14 2.82
CA THR A 14 -17.07 1.17 2.51
C THR A 14 -15.69 0.84 3.12
N VAL A 15 -15.10 -0.30 2.76
CA VAL A 15 -13.80 -0.73 3.28
C VAL A 15 -12.69 -0.39 2.29
N ASN A 16 -11.64 0.23 2.82
CA ASN A 16 -10.31 0.51 2.24
C ASN A 16 -9.56 -0.74 1.70
N ARG A 17 -10.26 -1.73 1.15
CA ARG A 17 -9.66 -2.88 0.49
C ARG A 17 -9.37 -2.47 -0.95
N PRO A 18 -8.12 -2.49 -1.41
CA PRO A 18 -7.85 -2.36 -2.84
C PRO A 18 -8.62 -3.47 -3.55
N ASN A 19 -9.61 -3.07 -4.34
CA ASN A 19 -10.54 -3.99 -4.96
C ASN A 19 -9.78 -4.81 -6.02
N ASN A 20 -9.29 -5.99 -5.62
CA ASN A 20 -8.61 -6.90 -6.54
C ASN A 20 -9.58 -7.53 -7.56
N ALA A 21 -10.88 -7.30 -7.42
CA ALA A 21 -11.92 -7.71 -8.34
C ALA A 21 -12.54 -6.48 -9.04
N GLN A 22 -12.29 -6.39 -10.34
CA GLN A 22 -12.94 -5.51 -11.33
C GLN A 22 -12.42 -4.07 -11.49
N GLU A 23 -12.11 -3.78 -12.76
CA GLU A 23 -11.80 -2.50 -13.40
C GLU A 23 -10.75 -1.62 -12.73
N ILE A 24 -9.49 -1.82 -13.12
CA ILE A 24 -8.60 -0.65 -13.19
C ILE A 24 -9.25 0.28 -14.21
N TYR A 25 -9.70 1.46 -13.80
CA TYR A 25 -10.01 2.50 -14.77
C TYR A 25 -8.74 2.75 -15.56
N LEU A 26 -8.73 2.37 -16.84
CA LEU A 26 -7.60 2.53 -17.76
C LEU A 26 -7.01 3.96 -17.69
N LYS A 27 -7.86 4.92 -17.34
CA LYS A 27 -7.55 6.34 -17.13
C LYS A 27 -6.50 6.60 -16.03
N GLU A 28 -6.43 5.80 -14.96
CA GLU A 28 -5.51 6.03 -13.83
C GLU A 28 -4.14 5.36 -14.00
N LEU A 29 -4.02 4.41 -14.94
CA LEU A 29 -2.72 3.85 -15.33
C LEU A 29 -1.96 4.74 -16.33
N GLY A 30 -2.57 5.83 -16.79
CA GLY A 30 -2.01 6.66 -17.85
C GLY A 30 -1.80 5.86 -19.14
N SER A 31 -0.55 5.75 -19.58
CA SER A 31 -0.17 5.03 -20.81
C SER A 31 0.23 3.57 -20.57
N GLU A 32 0.19 3.09 -19.33
CA GLU A 32 0.68 1.75 -18.98
C GLU A 32 -0.35 0.64 -19.21
N SER A 33 0.15 -0.50 -19.68
CA SER A 33 -0.69 -1.69 -19.82
C SER A 33 -0.98 -2.32 -18.46
N PRO A 34 -2.26 -2.63 -18.12
CA PRO A 34 -2.61 -3.39 -16.92
C PRO A 34 -1.82 -4.69 -16.74
N MET A 35 -1.40 -5.31 -17.87
CA MET A 35 -0.57 -6.50 -17.86
C MET A 35 0.87 -6.21 -17.42
N LEU A 36 1.48 -5.13 -17.92
CA LEU A 36 2.83 -4.73 -17.55
C LEU A 36 2.92 -4.38 -16.06
N VAL A 37 1.96 -3.59 -15.56
CA VAL A 37 1.83 -3.31 -14.11
C VAL A 37 1.74 -4.60 -13.30
N ARG A 38 0.93 -5.57 -13.74
CA ARG A 38 0.83 -6.88 -13.07
C ARG A 38 2.17 -7.62 -13.04
N LEU A 39 2.91 -7.62 -14.16
CA LEU A 39 4.21 -8.29 -14.26
C LEU A 39 5.26 -7.61 -13.37
N ILE A 40 5.28 -6.28 -13.32
CA ILE A 40 6.13 -5.50 -12.40
C ILE A 40 5.85 -5.87 -10.95
N MET A 41 4.59 -5.81 -10.52
CA MET A 41 4.22 -6.14 -9.14
C MET A 41 4.60 -7.58 -8.77
N LYS A 42 4.37 -8.54 -9.68
CA LYS A 42 4.78 -9.94 -9.49
C LYS A 42 6.29 -10.08 -9.41
N SER A 43 7.04 -9.36 -10.24
CA SER A 43 8.50 -9.39 -10.25
C SER A 43 9.07 -8.84 -8.94
N ILE A 44 8.58 -7.70 -8.45
CA ILE A 44 8.98 -7.12 -7.16
C ILE A 44 8.70 -8.11 -6.01
N HIS A 45 7.49 -8.69 -5.98
CA HIS A 45 7.10 -9.66 -4.96
C HIS A 45 7.98 -10.92 -5.00
N LYS A 46 8.27 -11.46 -6.19
CA LYS A 46 9.12 -12.65 -6.38
C LYS A 46 10.58 -12.38 -5.98
N GLN A 47 11.15 -11.26 -6.41
CA GLN A 47 12.55 -10.91 -6.12
C GLN A 47 12.79 -10.64 -4.63
N ASN A 48 11.77 -10.14 -3.91
CA ASN A 48 11.80 -9.95 -2.47
C ASN A 48 12.96 -9.09 -1.93
N LYS A 49 13.50 -8.18 -2.74
CA LYS A 49 14.65 -7.35 -2.33
C LYS A 49 14.27 -6.42 -1.17
N ARG A 50 15.27 -6.11 -0.34
CA ARG A 50 15.18 -5.14 0.77
C ARG A 50 16.14 -3.99 0.52
N GLU A 51 15.68 -3.05 -0.29
CA GLU A 51 16.38 -1.81 -0.67
C GLU A 51 16.26 -0.76 0.43
N VAL A 52 15.05 -0.60 0.98
CA VAL A 52 14.79 0.26 2.14
C VAL A 52 15.02 -0.54 3.42
N LYS A 53 15.90 -0.03 4.28
CA LYS A 53 16.33 -0.71 5.51
C LYS A 53 15.99 0.05 6.79
N HIS A 54 15.77 1.36 6.70
CA HIS A 54 15.53 2.27 7.83
C HIS A 54 14.05 2.51 8.14
N ILE A 55 13.12 2.10 7.27
CA ILE A 55 11.69 2.37 7.45
C ILE A 55 10.93 1.12 7.89
N GLY A 56 10.27 1.24 9.03
CA GLY A 56 9.36 0.25 9.56
C GLY A 56 9.03 0.49 11.03
N CYS A 57 8.12 -0.33 11.54
CA CYS A 57 7.67 -0.32 12.93
C CYS A 57 7.70 -1.73 13.49
N LYS A 58 7.95 -1.86 14.79
CA LYS A 58 7.92 -3.14 15.49
C LYS A 58 7.32 -2.97 16.88
N ARG A 59 6.08 -3.41 17.08
CA ARG A 59 5.38 -3.40 18.38
C ARG A 59 4.44 -4.59 18.51
N PHE A 60 4.19 -5.04 19.73
CA PHE A 60 3.22 -6.10 20.04
C PHE A 60 3.44 -7.43 19.27
N GLY A 61 4.71 -7.77 19.00
CA GLY A 61 5.07 -8.97 18.25
C GLY A 61 4.81 -8.88 16.74
N ILE A 62 4.36 -7.73 16.23
CA ILE A 62 4.20 -7.47 14.80
C ILE A 62 5.31 -6.51 14.35
N GLN A 63 5.90 -6.80 13.19
CA GLN A 63 6.83 -5.91 12.53
C GLN A 63 6.26 -5.57 11.15
N TYR A 64 6.09 -4.28 10.87
CA TYR A 64 5.65 -3.80 9.56
C TYR A 64 6.75 -2.99 8.91
N LEU A 65 7.19 -3.41 7.73
CA LEU A 65 8.39 -2.90 7.05
C LEU A 65 8.05 -2.36 5.68
N LEU A 66 8.69 -1.25 5.30
CA LEU A 66 8.87 -0.90 3.90
C LEU A 66 10.18 -1.53 3.41
N LYS A 67 10.08 -2.40 2.41
CA LYS A 67 11.24 -3.09 1.83
C LYS A 67 11.81 -2.37 0.63
N GLY A 68 11.01 -1.63 -0.11
CA GLY A 68 11.46 -0.92 -1.31
C GLY A 68 10.38 -0.03 -1.88
N ILE A 69 10.82 1.03 -2.54
CA ILE A 69 10.01 1.92 -3.35
C ILE A 69 10.58 1.86 -4.76
N TYR A 70 9.72 1.68 -5.75
CA TYR A 70 10.11 1.62 -7.15
C TYR A 70 9.23 2.55 -7.99
N THR A 71 9.73 2.94 -9.16
CA THR A 71 8.96 3.75 -10.11
C THR A 71 9.08 3.24 -11.54
N HIS A 72 7.98 3.31 -12.28
CA HIS A 72 7.90 3.03 -13.71
C HIS A 72 6.76 3.84 -14.33
N ASN A 73 7.05 4.58 -15.41
CA ASN A 73 6.08 5.38 -16.18
C ASN A 73 5.02 6.12 -15.34
N GLY A 74 5.45 6.92 -14.36
CA GLY A 74 4.53 7.72 -13.53
C GLY A 74 3.75 6.93 -12.48
N LEU A 75 4.05 5.64 -12.30
CA LEU A 75 3.54 4.82 -11.19
C LEU A 75 4.62 4.63 -10.13
N LEU A 76 4.16 4.51 -8.88
CA LEU A 76 4.97 4.17 -7.71
C LEU A 76 4.56 2.79 -7.20
N TYR A 77 5.56 2.00 -6.80
CA TYR A 77 5.38 0.65 -6.26
C TYR A 77 5.99 0.56 -4.88
N PHE A 78 5.17 0.24 -3.88
CA PHE A 78 5.60 0.10 -2.49
C PHE A 78 5.59 -1.37 -2.11
N HIS A 79 6.77 -1.93 -1.84
CA HIS A 79 6.91 -3.30 -1.36
C HIS A 79 6.95 -3.31 0.16
N THR A 80 5.94 -3.89 0.79
CA THR A 80 5.79 -3.97 2.24
C THR A 80 5.85 -5.40 2.74
N GLU A 81 6.21 -5.58 4.01
CA GLU A 81 6.26 -6.88 4.68
C GLU A 81 5.73 -6.77 6.10
N ILE A 82 4.80 -7.67 6.44
CA ILE A 82 4.28 -7.86 7.78
C ILE A 82 4.90 -9.14 8.32
N LYS A 83 5.61 -9.07 9.45
CA LYS A 83 6.14 -10.24 10.16
C LYS A 83 5.42 -10.40 11.47
N ASN A 84 4.83 -11.57 11.68
CA ASN A 84 4.21 -11.94 12.94
C ASN A 84 5.17 -12.81 13.74
N GLN A 85 5.76 -12.24 14.79
CA GLN A 85 6.66 -12.94 15.72
C GLN A 85 5.89 -13.60 16.87
N SER A 86 4.60 -13.36 17.01
CA SER A 86 3.75 -13.99 18.01
C SER A 86 3.24 -15.36 17.55
N ASN A 87 2.59 -16.10 18.45
CA ASN A 87 1.88 -17.34 18.11
C ASN A 87 0.44 -17.06 17.62
N VAL A 88 -0.10 -15.88 17.94
CA VAL A 88 -1.49 -15.51 17.63
C VAL A 88 -1.53 -14.94 16.20
N PRO A 89 -2.37 -15.48 15.30
CA PRO A 89 -2.54 -14.94 13.95
C PRO A 89 -2.89 -13.44 13.99
N PHE A 90 -2.43 -12.69 13.00
CA PHE A 90 -2.72 -11.27 12.87
C PHE A 90 -3.70 -11.05 11.73
N ASP A 91 -4.96 -10.78 12.05
CA ASP A 91 -6.02 -10.48 11.10
C ASP A 91 -5.91 -9.01 10.67
N VAL A 92 -5.56 -8.78 9.41
CA VAL A 92 -5.46 -7.43 8.85
C VAL A 92 -6.86 -6.92 8.56
N ASP A 93 -7.23 -5.79 9.16
CA ASP A 93 -8.49 -5.12 8.85
C ASP A 93 -8.35 -4.27 7.58
N TYR A 94 -7.46 -3.27 7.66
CA TYR A 94 -7.16 -2.36 6.56
C TYR A 94 -5.76 -1.75 6.71
N ILE A 95 -5.27 -1.23 5.58
CA ILE A 95 -4.05 -0.44 5.51
C ILE A 95 -4.41 0.94 4.96
N THR A 96 -4.02 2.01 5.64
CA THR A 96 -4.23 3.39 5.19
C THR A 96 -2.91 4.00 4.72
N TRP A 97 -3.02 4.86 3.71
CA TRP A 97 -1.93 5.70 3.21
C TRP A 97 -2.43 7.13 3.21
N LYS A 98 -1.75 8.01 3.94
CA LYS A 98 -2.18 9.40 4.06
C LYS A 98 -1.00 10.34 4.13
N ILE A 99 -1.07 11.44 3.39
CA ILE A 99 -0.13 12.54 3.51
C ILE A 99 -0.62 13.44 4.64
N VAL A 100 0.23 13.69 5.63
CA VAL A 100 -0.08 14.49 6.83
C VAL A 100 1.05 15.48 7.10
N ASP A 101 0.77 16.53 7.87
CA ASP A 101 1.78 17.50 8.27
C ASP A 101 2.76 16.89 9.30
N LYS A 102 4.07 17.09 9.13
CA LYS A 102 5.11 16.57 10.06
C LYS A 102 4.98 17.16 11.46
N LYS A 103 4.53 18.41 11.54
CA LYS A 103 4.38 19.16 12.78
C LYS A 103 2.91 19.51 12.98
N VAL A 104 2.22 18.73 13.79
CA VAL A 104 0.88 19.10 14.25
C VAL A 104 1.03 20.05 15.43
N ALA A 105 0.87 21.36 15.19
CA ALA A 105 0.67 22.29 16.29
C ALA A 105 -0.62 21.89 17.03
N LYS A 106 -0.57 21.86 18.38
CA LYS A 106 -1.65 21.36 19.28
C LYS A 106 -3.05 21.95 19.08
N ARG A 107 -3.24 22.93 18.18
CA ARG A 107 -4.49 23.68 17.99
C ARG A 107 -4.89 23.89 16.52
N THR A 108 -4.23 23.23 15.56
CA THR A 108 -4.56 23.37 14.13
C THR A 108 -5.29 22.13 13.63
N ALA A 109 -6.32 22.31 12.79
CA ALA A 109 -6.95 21.22 12.08
C ALA A 109 -5.91 20.53 11.18
N VAL A 110 -5.73 19.22 11.36
CA VAL A 110 -4.80 18.42 10.55
C VAL A 110 -5.44 18.19 9.19
N GLN A 111 -4.79 18.64 8.12
CA GLN A 111 -5.20 18.29 6.76
C GLN A 111 -4.56 16.96 6.37
N GLU A 112 -5.38 15.90 6.33
CA GLU A 112 -4.97 14.60 5.82
C GLU A 112 -5.43 14.43 4.37
N GLN A 113 -4.51 14.06 3.49
CA GLN A 113 -4.85 13.63 2.12
C GLN A 113 -4.71 12.12 2.03
N ILE A 114 -5.83 11.42 1.80
CA ILE A 114 -5.83 9.97 1.59
C ILE A 114 -5.25 9.65 0.21
N ILE A 115 -4.33 8.70 0.17
CA ILE A 115 -3.76 8.15 -1.06
C ILE A 115 -4.30 6.74 -1.25
N LEU A 116 -5.01 6.50 -2.34
CA LEU A 116 -5.61 5.20 -2.63
C LEU A 116 -4.68 4.38 -3.52
N PRO A 117 -4.34 3.14 -3.14
CA PRO A 117 -3.65 2.21 -4.04
C PRO A 117 -4.53 1.90 -5.26
N LEU A 118 -3.95 2.00 -6.45
CA LEU A 118 -4.56 1.54 -7.70
C LEU A 118 -4.68 0.01 -7.73
N ARG A 119 -3.73 -0.68 -7.09
CA ARG A 119 -3.70 -2.15 -7.04
C ARG A 119 -2.88 -2.67 -5.86
N ALA A 120 -3.18 -3.89 -5.41
CA ALA A 120 -2.35 -4.62 -4.45
C ALA A 120 -2.09 -6.08 -4.89
N GLN A 121 -0.83 -6.43 -5.09
CA GLN A 121 -0.39 -7.80 -5.35
C GLN A 121 -0.13 -8.51 -4.02
N ASN A 122 -0.78 -9.65 -3.82
CA ASN A 122 -0.74 -10.41 -2.56
C ASN A 122 -1.17 -9.56 -1.36
N TYR A 123 -2.35 -8.95 -1.44
CA TYR A 123 -2.92 -8.18 -0.32
C TYR A 123 -3.19 -9.12 0.86
N ALA A 124 -2.36 -9.02 1.90
CA ALA A 124 -2.43 -9.91 3.04
C ALA A 124 -3.62 -9.54 3.94
N THR A 125 -4.56 -10.46 4.08
CA THR A 125 -5.70 -10.31 5.01
C THR A 125 -5.46 -11.03 6.34
N LEU A 126 -4.50 -11.95 6.39
CA LEU A 126 -4.13 -12.73 7.56
C LEU A 126 -2.63 -13.02 7.53
N VAL A 127 -1.96 -12.85 8.67
CA VAL A 127 -0.57 -13.27 8.86
C VAL A 127 -0.51 -14.29 10.00
N PRO A 128 -0.35 -15.59 9.69
CA PRO A 128 -0.28 -16.61 10.73
C PRO A 128 0.86 -16.36 11.73
N GLY A 129 0.73 -16.94 12.92
CA GLY A 129 1.79 -16.90 13.93
C GLY A 129 3.12 -17.40 13.37
N LYS A 130 4.22 -16.74 13.72
CA LYS A 130 5.58 -17.06 13.26
C LYS A 130 5.77 -17.04 11.74
N LYS A 131 4.87 -16.40 10.98
CA LYS A 131 4.96 -16.25 9.52
C LYS A 131 5.12 -14.79 9.13
N SER A 132 5.28 -14.57 7.82
CA SER A 132 5.40 -13.24 7.25
C SER A 132 4.68 -13.20 5.92
N GLU A 133 4.00 -12.10 5.65
CA GLU A 133 3.32 -11.84 4.39
C GLU A 133 3.83 -10.55 3.77
N ARG A 134 3.74 -10.47 2.43
CA ARG A 134 4.28 -9.35 1.65
C ARG A 134 3.26 -8.86 0.67
N THR A 135 3.11 -7.54 0.58
CA THR A 135 2.19 -6.91 -0.36
C THR A 135 2.94 -5.86 -1.16
N VAL A 136 2.73 -5.87 -2.48
CA VAL A 136 3.19 -4.79 -3.36
C VAL A 136 1.99 -3.94 -3.72
N PHE A 137 2.03 -2.66 -3.38
CA PHE A 137 1.00 -1.69 -3.74
C PHE A 137 1.47 -0.88 -4.94
N THR A 138 0.56 -0.62 -5.88
CA THR A 138 0.78 0.32 -6.98
C THR A 138 -0.05 1.57 -6.73
N MET A 139 0.53 2.74 -6.89
CA MET A 139 -0.11 4.04 -6.76
C MET A 139 0.24 4.92 -7.95
N ALA A 140 -0.63 5.87 -8.29
CA ALA A 140 -0.25 6.99 -9.14
C ALA A 140 0.87 7.79 -8.47
N LYS A 141 1.76 8.39 -9.26
CA LYS A 141 2.76 9.31 -8.72
C LYS A 141 2.06 10.51 -8.06
N PHE A 142 2.46 10.79 -6.83
CA PHE A 142 2.07 11.98 -6.08
C PHE A 142 3.33 12.70 -5.59
N THR A 143 3.13 13.87 -5.00
CA THR A 143 4.20 14.65 -4.37
C THR A 143 3.96 14.75 -2.87
N ILE A 144 5.02 14.75 -2.09
CA ILE A 144 4.98 15.02 -0.65
C ILE A 144 5.67 16.37 -0.45
N PRO A 145 4.95 17.43 -0.04
CA PRO A 145 5.56 18.70 0.33
C PRO A 145 6.58 18.53 1.48
N ASP A 146 7.58 19.41 1.56
CA ASP A 146 8.69 19.27 2.52
C ASP A 146 8.26 19.28 4.00
N ASP A 147 7.15 19.95 4.31
CA ASP A 147 6.53 20.04 5.64
C ASP A 147 5.53 18.90 5.93
N LYS A 148 5.34 17.98 4.98
CA LYS A 148 4.45 16.82 5.10
C LYS A 148 5.20 15.50 4.94
N CYS A 149 4.57 14.41 5.35
CA CYS A 149 5.08 13.06 5.16
C CYS A 149 3.94 12.09 4.84
N LEU A 150 4.28 10.96 4.24
CA LEU A 150 3.33 9.89 3.99
C LEU A 150 3.35 8.93 5.18
N VAL A 151 2.22 8.82 5.88
CA VAL A 151 2.01 7.86 6.96
C VAL A 151 1.30 6.64 6.40
N VAL A 152 1.86 5.47 6.71
CA VAL A 152 1.28 4.18 6.37
C VAL A 152 0.89 3.47 7.66
N GLU A 153 -0.38 3.13 7.81
CA GLU A 153 -0.90 2.50 9.03
C GLU A 153 -1.46 1.12 8.69
N LEU A 154 -1.07 0.13 9.47
CA LEU A 154 -1.56 -1.25 9.41
C LEU A 154 -2.42 -1.49 10.65
N ASN A 155 -3.70 -1.82 10.41
CA ASN A 155 -4.68 -1.99 11.48
C ASN A 155 -5.12 -3.45 11.61
N GLU A 156 -5.18 -3.90 12.86
CA GLU A 156 -5.64 -5.24 13.20
C GLU A 156 -7.16 -5.25 13.40
N LYS A 157 -7.82 -6.27 12.88
CA LYS A 157 -9.27 -6.45 13.06
C LYS A 157 -9.57 -6.85 14.50
N ASN A 158 -10.42 -6.08 15.18
CA ASN A 158 -10.85 -6.34 16.57
C ASN A 158 -9.67 -6.54 17.55
N GLY A 159 -8.53 -5.90 17.28
CA GLY A 159 -7.30 -6.04 18.06
C GLY A 159 -6.63 -4.69 18.30
N GLY A 160 -5.47 -4.72 18.96
CA GLY A 160 -4.72 -3.51 19.34
C GLY A 160 -3.31 -3.44 18.77
N ARG A 161 -2.88 -4.42 17.96
CA ARG A 161 -1.49 -4.53 17.48
C ARG A 161 -1.21 -3.65 16.26
N HIS A 162 -1.76 -2.43 16.23
CA HIS A 162 -1.61 -1.46 15.14
C HIS A 162 -0.15 -1.04 14.93
N GLN A 163 0.27 -0.95 13.67
CA GLN A 163 1.61 -0.49 13.30
C GLN A 163 1.51 0.73 12.40
N SER A 164 2.50 1.62 12.50
CA SER A 164 2.60 2.76 11.60
C SER A 164 4.05 3.14 11.37
N PHE A 165 4.36 3.56 10.14
CA PHE A 165 5.65 4.16 9.82
C PHE A 165 5.45 5.35 8.88
N VAL A 166 6.49 6.17 8.80
CA VAL A 166 6.52 7.39 7.98
C VAL A 166 7.46 7.18 6.80
N ILE A 167 7.07 7.68 5.63
CA ILE A 167 7.89 7.80 4.43
C ILE A 167 8.05 9.29 4.13
N GLU A 168 9.30 9.72 4.02
CA GLU A 168 9.64 11.11 3.72
C GLU A 168 9.80 11.33 2.21
N ASN A 169 9.80 12.59 1.77
CA ASN A 169 10.00 12.92 0.36
C ASN A 169 11.34 12.40 -0.18
N GLU A 170 12.41 12.44 0.63
CA GLU A 170 13.72 11.92 0.24
C GLU A 170 13.71 10.41 -0.06
N ASP A 171 12.82 9.65 0.60
CA ASP A 171 12.67 8.22 0.35
C ASP A 171 12.00 7.96 -1.00
N LEU A 172 11.01 8.78 -1.39
CA LEU A 172 10.39 8.72 -2.71
C LEU A 172 11.37 9.09 -3.82
N VAL A 173 12.20 10.12 -3.61
CA VAL A 173 13.22 10.55 -4.59
C VAL A 173 14.26 9.45 -4.83
N ARG A 174 14.54 8.61 -3.83
CA ARG A 174 15.45 7.46 -3.92
C ARG A 174 14.81 6.18 -4.47
N ALA A 175 13.57 6.25 -4.96
CA ALA A 175 12.89 5.09 -5.52
C ALA A 175 13.68 4.48 -6.68
N GLY A 176 13.80 3.15 -6.71
CA GLY A 176 14.49 2.44 -7.77
C GLY A 176 13.71 2.48 -9.08
N THR A 177 14.35 2.83 -10.18
CA THR A 177 13.70 2.79 -11.50
C THR A 177 13.63 1.36 -12.03
N ILE A 178 12.46 0.95 -12.50
CA ILE A 178 12.28 -0.30 -13.22
C ILE A 178 12.36 0.02 -14.71
N ASN A 179 13.51 -0.21 -15.34
CA ASN A 179 13.69 0.10 -16.76
C ASN A 179 13.24 -1.06 -17.65
N GLU A 180 13.54 -2.30 -17.25
CA GLU A 180 13.20 -3.49 -18.02
C GLU A 180 12.84 -4.63 -17.06
N LEU A 181 11.73 -5.29 -17.33
CA LEU A 181 11.42 -6.55 -16.67
C LEU A 181 12.44 -7.58 -17.17
N GLN A 182 13.40 -7.95 -16.31
CA GLN A 182 14.16 -9.18 -16.54
C GLN A 182 13.20 -10.36 -16.35
N VAL A 183 12.54 -10.74 -17.46
CA VAL A 183 11.79 -11.99 -17.55
C VAL A 183 12.84 -13.10 -17.60
N ARG A 184 13.09 -13.73 -16.44
CA ARG A 184 13.78 -15.01 -16.34
C ARG A 184 12.78 -16.08 -15.94
#